data_AF-A0A6I7W6D1-F1
#
_entry.id   AF-A0A6I7W6D1-F1
#
_cell.length_a   1.000
_cell.length_b   1.000
_cell.length_c   1.000
_cell.angle_alpha   90.00
_cell.angle_beta   90.00
_cell.angle_gamma   90.00
#
_symmetry.space_group_name_H-M   'P 1'
#
loop_
_entity.id
_entity.type
_entity.pdbx_description
1 polymer ?
#
loop_
_entity_poly.entity_id
_entity_poly.type
_entity_poly.pdbx_seq_one_letter_code
_entity_poly.pdbx_strand_id
1 'polypeptide(L)'
;MACIEGHIDHRLTAPATPKTNGMVERVNGTIKDATIKVLTYKDEAELKADLDKFLVYYNLNRRHGSLKRELKVRTPFEALQCWYRINPEVFRKPPDMFRAELLK
;
A
#
# COMPACT_ATOMS: atom_id res chain seq x y z
N MET A 1 -16.40 13.27 -10.34
CA MET A 1 -16.62 14.41 -9.42
C MET A 1 -15.86 14.28 -8.12
N ALA A 2 -15.77 13.09 -7.50
CA ALA A 2 -15.05 12.86 -6.23
C ALA A 2 -13.61 13.45 -6.15
N CYS A 3 -12.79 13.36 -7.21
CA CYS A 3 -11.45 13.97 -7.19
C CYS A 3 -11.50 15.50 -7.06
N ILE A 4 -12.46 16.15 -7.74
CA ILE A 4 -12.63 17.61 -7.69
C ILE A 4 -13.08 18.02 -6.29
N GLU A 5 -14.04 17.31 -5.71
CA GLU A 5 -14.52 17.54 -4.33
C GLU A 5 -13.41 17.36 -3.30
N GLY A 6 -12.50 16.41 -3.53
CA GLY A 6 -11.34 16.17 -2.67
C GLY A 6 -10.13 17.07 -2.94
N HIS A 7 -10.23 18.03 -3.87
CA HIS A 7 -9.11 18.84 -4.37
C HIS A 7 -7.90 17.99 -4.83
N ILE A 8 -8.18 16.84 -5.46
CA ILE A 8 -7.19 15.90 -6.00
C ILE A 8 -7.02 16.14 -7.49
N ASP A 9 -5.81 16.51 -7.90
CA ASP A 9 -5.42 16.61 -9.32
C ASP A 9 -5.47 15.22 -9.97
N HIS A 10 -6.36 15.04 -10.95
CA HIS A 10 -6.54 13.76 -11.62
C HIS A 10 -5.68 13.69 -12.88
N ARG A 11 -4.63 12.87 -12.82
CA ARG A 11 -3.70 12.67 -13.93
C ARG A 11 -3.96 11.35 -14.63
N LEU A 12 -4.16 11.41 -15.95
CA LEU A 12 -4.28 10.24 -16.81
C LEU A 12 -2.95 9.93 -17.48
N THR A 13 -2.69 8.64 -17.68
CA THR A 13 -1.51 8.17 -18.41
C THR A 13 -1.78 8.24 -19.91
N ALA A 14 -0.84 8.75 -20.69
CA ALA A 14 -0.93 8.68 -22.15
C ALA A 14 -0.92 7.21 -22.61
N PRO A 15 -1.70 6.84 -23.65
CA PRO A 15 -1.62 5.52 -24.28
C PRO A 15 -0.17 5.15 -24.64
N ALA A 16 0.17 3.87 -24.51
CA ALA A 16 1.49 3.31 -24.83
C ALA A 16 2.69 3.99 -24.11
N THR A 17 2.46 4.68 -22.99
CA THR A 17 3.51 5.36 -22.23
C THR A 17 3.63 4.78 -20.81
N PRO A 18 4.36 3.66 -20.62
CA PRO A 18 4.34 2.89 -19.37
C PRO A 18 5.05 3.57 -18.17
N LYS A 19 5.59 4.79 -18.34
CA LYS A 19 6.48 5.44 -17.36
C LYS A 19 5.83 5.66 -15.99
N THR A 20 4.51 5.82 -15.93
CA THR A 20 3.77 6.17 -14.71
C THR A 20 3.13 4.98 -14.01
N ASN A 21 3.07 3.78 -14.63
CA ASN A 21 2.35 2.62 -14.08
C ASN A 21 3.24 1.65 -13.29
N GLY A 22 4.57 1.83 -13.30
CA GLY A 22 5.50 0.83 -12.76
C GLY A 22 5.32 0.52 -11.27
N MET A 23 4.89 1.48 -10.46
CA MET A 23 4.60 1.23 -9.04
C MET A 23 3.39 0.30 -8.86
N VAL A 24 2.31 0.55 -9.61
CA VAL A 24 1.07 -0.25 -9.57
C VAL A 24 1.36 -1.65 -10.09
N GLU A 25 2.08 -1.78 -11.21
CA GLU A 25 2.48 -3.07 -11.77
C GLU A 25 3.32 -3.89 -10.78
N ARG A 26 4.27 -3.26 -10.09
CA ARG A 26 5.10 -3.91 -9.07
C ARG A 26 4.28 -4.38 -7.87
N VAL A 27 3.33 -3.57 -7.39
CA VAL A 27 2.45 -3.94 -6.27
C VAL A 27 1.54 -5.09 -6.69
N ASN A 28 0.94 -5.02 -7.88
CA ASN A 28 0.11 -6.10 -8.43
C ASN A 28 0.88 -7.40 -8.56
N GLY A 29 2.13 -7.36 -9.05
CA GLY A 29 3.01 -8.52 -9.10
C GLY A 29 3.25 -9.10 -7.70
N THR A 30 3.59 -8.24 -6.73
CA THR A 30 3.86 -8.66 -5.35
C THR A 30 2.64 -9.34 -4.70
N ILE A 31 1.44 -8.80 -4.90
CA ILE A 31 0.20 -9.40 -4.39
C ILE A 31 -0.01 -10.76 -5.04
N LYS A 32 0.11 -10.85 -6.37
CA LYS A 32 -0.09 -12.11 -7.10
C LYS A 32 0.89 -13.20 -6.68
N ASP A 33 2.17 -12.84 -6.53
CA ASP A 33 3.24 -13.75 -6.09
C ASP A 33 2.99 -14.28 -4.68
N ALA A 34 2.33 -13.50 -3.81
CA ALA A 34 1.98 -13.90 -2.45
C ALA A 34 0.62 -14.60 -2.33
N THR A 35 -0.21 -14.59 -3.37
CA THR A 35 -1.59 -15.09 -3.32
C THR A 35 -1.85 -16.09 -4.45
N ILE A 36 -2.45 -15.64 -5.56
CA ILE A 36 -3.02 -16.48 -6.62
C ILE A 36 -2.00 -17.34 -7.38
N LYS A 37 -0.69 -17.04 -7.26
CA LYS A 37 0.36 -17.87 -7.90
C LYS A 37 0.84 -19.02 -7.03
N VAL A 38 0.54 -19.00 -5.73
CA VAL A 38 1.05 -19.97 -4.75
C VAL A 38 -0.06 -20.70 -4.00
N LEU A 39 -1.28 -20.15 -3.99
CA LEU A 39 -2.46 -20.72 -3.34
C LEU A 39 -3.58 -20.92 -4.35
N THR A 40 -4.47 -21.88 -4.07
CA THR A 40 -5.72 -22.10 -4.80
C THR A 40 -6.88 -21.80 -3.87
N TYR A 41 -7.85 -21.01 -4.35
CA TYR A 41 -9.02 -20.59 -3.59
C TYR A 41 -10.27 -21.31 -4.10
N LYS A 42 -11.15 -21.69 -3.18
CA LYS A 42 -12.44 -22.32 -3.51
C LYS A 42 -13.46 -21.29 -3.97
N ASP A 43 -13.43 -20.11 -3.38
CA ASP A 43 -14.34 -19.02 -3.65
C ASP A 43 -13.68 -17.64 -3.45
N GLU A 44 -14.43 -16.59 -3.75
CA GLU A 44 -13.98 -15.21 -3.60
C GLU A 44 -13.79 -14.81 -2.13
N ALA A 45 -14.53 -15.42 -1.19
CA ALA A 45 -14.44 -15.08 0.22
C ALA A 45 -13.10 -15.55 0.81
N GLU A 46 -12.62 -16.72 0.41
CA GLU A 46 -11.30 -17.22 0.79
C GLU A 46 -10.18 -16.32 0.25
N LEU A 47 -10.27 -15.90 -1.02
CA LEU A 47 -9.32 -14.96 -1.61
C LEU A 47 -9.30 -13.62 -0.87
N LYS A 48 -10.47 -13.07 -0.53
CA LYS A 48 -10.60 -11.81 0.22
C LYS A 48 -9.96 -11.93 1.61
N ALA A 49 -10.25 -13.00 2.33
CA ALA A 49 -9.68 -13.23 3.66
C ALA A 49 -8.14 -13.31 3.63
N ASP A 50 -7.56 -13.92 2.59
CA ASP A 50 -6.11 -13.98 2.44
C ASP A 50 -5.50 -12.65 1.95
N LEU A 51 -6.21 -11.89 1.12
CA LEU A 51 -5.82 -10.53 0.76
C LEU A 51 -5.77 -9.61 1.99
N ASP A 52 -6.73 -9.72 2.91
CA ASP A 52 -6.74 -8.93 4.15
C ASP A 52 -5.54 -9.29 5.05
N LYS A 53 -5.25 -10.59 5.22
CA LYS A 53 -4.04 -11.04 5.93
C LYS A 53 -2.77 -10.54 5.26
N PHE A 54 -2.70 -10.60 3.93
CA PHE A 54 -1.57 -10.08 3.17
C PHE A 54 -1.40 -8.57 3.38
N LEU A 55 -2.49 -7.80 3.40
CA LEU A 55 -2.44 -6.35 3.61
C LEU A 55 -1.87 -6.00 5.00
N VAL A 56 -2.30 -6.72 6.04
CA VAL A 56 -1.75 -6.58 7.40
C VAL A 56 -0.26 -6.90 7.40
N TYR A 57 0.12 -8.06 6.87
CA TYR A 57 1.53 -8.49 6.79
C TYR A 57 2.39 -7.49 6.00
N TYR A 58 1.91 -7.03 4.84
CA TYR A 58 2.63 -6.11 3.97
C TYR A 58 2.93 -4.79 4.66
N ASN A 59 1.93 -4.22 5.36
CA ASN A 59 2.08 -2.92 6.01
C ASN A 59 2.85 -2.98 7.33
N LEU A 60 2.68 -4.04 8.12
CA LEU A 60 3.19 -4.11 9.50
C LEU A 60 4.43 -4.99 9.68
N ASN A 61 4.69 -5.96 8.78
CA ASN A 61 5.73 -6.96 8.98
C ASN A 61 6.75 -6.99 7.82
N ARG A 62 6.30 -6.73 6.59
CA ARG A 62 7.17 -6.78 5.41
C ARG A 62 8.09 -5.57 5.35
N ARG A 63 9.40 -5.79 5.50
CA ARG A 63 10.40 -4.72 5.36
C ARG A 63 10.74 -4.44 3.90
N HIS A 64 10.80 -3.16 3.54
CA HIS A 64 11.04 -2.74 2.16
C HIS A 64 12.47 -2.28 1.98
N GLY A 65 13.22 -3.01 1.15
CA GLY A 65 14.60 -2.66 0.78
C GLY A 65 14.72 -1.34 0.03
N SER A 66 13.67 -0.90 -0.67
CA SER A 66 13.63 0.41 -1.33
C SER A 66 13.73 1.57 -0.34
N LEU A 67 13.39 1.36 0.94
CA LEU A 67 13.49 2.36 2.01
C LEU A 67 14.84 2.31 2.73
N LYS A 68 15.83 1.58 2.20
CA LYS A 68 17.15 1.43 2.83
C LYS A 68 17.87 2.76 2.98
N ARG A 69 17.83 3.61 1.95
CA ARG A 69 18.60 4.85 1.90
C ARG A 69 17.99 5.91 2.81
N GLU A 70 16.66 6.01 2.81
CA GLU A 70 15.92 7.04 3.52
C GLU A 70 15.67 6.66 4.98
N LEU A 71 15.39 5.38 5.25
CA LEU A 71 14.84 4.93 6.54
C LEU A 71 15.51 3.69 7.14
N LYS A 72 16.63 3.22 6.57
CA LYS A 72 17.36 2.01 7.03
C LYS A 72 16.51 0.73 7.04
N VAL A 73 15.75 0.51 5.96
CA VAL A 73 14.91 -0.69 5.73
C VAL A 73 13.82 -0.79 6.79
N ARG A 74 12.62 -0.33 6.44
CA ARG A 74 11.46 -0.27 7.34
C ARG A 74 10.25 -0.94 6.71
N THR A 75 9.29 -1.28 7.54
CA THR A 75 7.93 -1.59 7.10
C THR A 75 7.25 -0.30 6.60
N PRO A 76 6.22 -0.41 5.74
CA PRO A 76 5.42 0.73 5.35
C PRO A 76 4.87 1.52 6.54
N PHE A 77 4.42 0.84 7.60
CA PHE A 77 3.91 1.49 8.80
C PHE A 77 4.98 2.28 9.56
N GLU A 78 6.15 1.70 9.78
CA GLU A 78 7.26 2.44 10.41
C GLU A 78 7.69 3.65 9.57
N ALA A 79 7.66 3.53 8.25
CA ALA A 79 7.93 4.66 7.37
C ALA A 79 6.89 5.76 7.54
N LEU A 80 5.60 5.39 7.57
CA LEU A 80 4.50 6.32 7.83
C LEU A 80 4.66 7.03 9.18
N GLN A 81 5.08 6.33 10.23
CA GLN A 81 5.41 6.95 11.51
C GLN A 81 6.58 7.94 11.43
N CYS A 82 7.63 7.62 10.66
CA CYS A 82 8.74 8.55 10.44
C CYS A 82 8.28 9.82 9.73
N TRP A 83 7.47 9.69 8.67
CA TRP A 83 6.93 10.84 7.93
C TRP A 83 6.01 11.69 8.80
N TYR A 84 5.14 11.07 9.59
CA TYR A 84 4.25 11.79 10.52
C TYR A 84 5.02 12.63 11.54
N ARG A 85 6.20 12.18 12.00
CA ARG A 85 7.06 12.97 12.90
C ARG A 85 7.68 14.20 12.22
N ILE A 86 7.90 14.14 10.91
CA ILE A 86 8.54 15.23 10.14
C ILE A 86 7.50 16.29 9.77
N ASN A 87 6.32 15.85 9.33
CA ASN A 87 5.26 16.73 8.86
C ASN A 87 3.90 16.09 9.21
N PRO A 88 3.37 16.33 10.42
CA PRO A 88 2.08 15.77 10.82
C PRO A 88 0.89 16.43 10.11
N GLU A 89 1.03 17.68 9.65
CA GLU A 89 -0.06 18.48 9.07
C GLU A 89 -0.57 17.99 7.71
N VAL A 90 0.25 17.26 6.94
CA VAL A 90 -0.21 16.63 5.69
C VAL A 90 -1.07 15.38 5.91
N PHE A 91 -1.17 14.88 7.14
CA PHE A 91 -1.91 13.66 7.45
C PHE A 91 -3.33 13.98 7.93
N ARG A 92 -4.32 13.31 7.33
CA ARG A 92 -5.73 13.41 7.75
C ARG A 92 -6.02 12.70 9.08
N LYS A 93 -5.23 11.70 9.43
CA LYS A 93 -5.36 10.91 10.66
C LYS A 93 -3.99 10.41 11.14
N PRO A 94 -3.80 10.21 12.44
CA PRO A 94 -2.53 9.73 12.97
C PRO A 94 -2.26 8.26 12.57
N PRO A 95 -0.99 7.85 12.54
CA PRO A 95 -0.58 6.48 12.21
C PRO A 95 -1.30 5.41 13.05
N ASP A 96 -1.51 5.67 14.34
CA ASP A 96 -2.10 4.67 15.24
C ASP A 96 -3.58 4.39 14.93
N MET A 97 -4.32 5.40 14.44
CA MET A 97 -5.69 5.18 13.95
C MET A 97 -5.69 4.32 12.70
N PHE A 98 -4.76 4.56 11.77
CA PHE A 98 -4.60 3.70 10.58
C PHE A 98 -4.28 2.26 10.97
N ARG A 99 -3.39 2.05 11.94
CA ARG A 99 -3.07 0.70 12.44
C ARG A 99 -4.28 0.02 13.08
N ALA A 100 -5.05 0.75 13.88
CA ALA A 100 -6.25 0.21 14.50
C ALA A 100 -7.30 -0.20 13.46
N GLU A 101 -7.50 0.60 12.41
CA GLU A 101 -8.41 0.24 11.31
C GLU A 101 -7.93 -0.96 10.49
N LEU A 102 -6.63 -1.09 10.27
CA LEU A 102 -6.05 -2.21 9.52
C LEU A 102 -6.22 -3.56 10.23
N LEU A 103 -6.41 -3.55 11.55
CA LEU A 103 -6.54 -4.74 12.39
C LEU A 103 -7.99 -5.04 12.81
N LYS A 104 -8.97 -4.28 12.29
CA LYS A 104 -10.40 -4.55 12.46
C LYS A 104 -10.87 -5.57 11.44
#